data_AF-A0A1G0E0N6-F1
#
_entry.id   AF-A0A1G0E0N6-F1
#
_cell.length_a   1.000
_cell.length_b   1.000
_cell.length_c   1.000
_cell.angle_alpha   90.00
_cell.angle_beta   90.00
_cell.angle_gamma   90.00
#
_symmetry.space_group_name_H-M   'P 1'
#
loop_
_entity.id
_entity.type
_entity.pdbx_description
1 polymer ?
#
loop_
_entity_poly.entity_id
_entity_poly.type
_entity_poly.pdbx_seq_one_letter_code
_entity_poly.pdbx_strand_id
1 'polypeptide(L)'
;MKNWKDFSRLCERHFYTKGSTYAHALSLQLSKIIIFIAYNLKFTPNGLTVLSTIVIAIGMGFIVAKPTSLWFAMLNILCLQLGFMLDCADGTLARLQNKNSLFGALLDPFLDRVNNFIVFIGFCVAWFFKSKGQISFSELLIYVFSASAYILYTVLSFMRGVIFKHLAGTMERFGRNGKEKLIKLPYQFMGMSMHFFILGVAYIFNAIFYAVLFYGILSSLMIIAMLFYLSQNEKAARMS
;
A
#
# COMPACT_ATOMS: atom_id res chain seq x y z
N MET A 1 -10.66 13.55 25.69
CA MET A 1 -10.45 12.25 26.36
C MET A 1 -9.12 12.30 27.10
N LYS A 2 -9.06 12.00 28.41
CA LYS A 2 -7.87 12.27 29.23
C LYS A 2 -6.87 11.11 29.38
N ASN A 3 -7.20 9.87 28.98
CA ASN A 3 -6.32 8.72 29.19
C ASN A 3 -5.97 8.01 27.86
N TRP A 4 -4.68 8.00 27.52
CA TRP A 4 -4.12 7.34 26.32
C TRP A 4 -4.43 5.83 26.29
N LYS A 5 -4.40 5.16 27.44
CA LYS A 5 -4.65 3.71 27.52
C LYS A 5 -6.07 3.35 27.09
N ASP A 6 -7.05 4.16 27.48
CA ASP A 6 -8.45 3.93 27.12
C ASP A 6 -8.69 4.25 25.64
N PHE A 7 -8.04 5.29 25.11
CA PHE A 7 -8.11 5.61 23.69
C PHE A 7 -7.44 4.56 22.79
N SER A 8 -6.30 4.02 23.21
CA SER A 8 -5.62 2.93 22.49
C SER A 8 -6.53 1.71 22.37
N ARG A 9 -7.20 1.31 23.47
CA ARG A 9 -8.17 0.21 23.45
C ARG A 9 -9.37 0.51 22.57
N LEU A 10 -9.84 1.76 22.56
CA LEU A 10 -10.93 2.20 21.68
C LEU A 10 -10.53 2.07 20.20
N CYS A 11 -9.30 2.46 19.83
CA CYS A 11 -8.78 2.31 18.48
C CYS A 11 -8.71 0.83 18.06
N GLU A 12 -8.21 -0.04 18.94
CA GLU A 12 -8.11 -1.48 18.67
C GLU A 12 -9.47 -2.12 18.34
N ARG A 13 -10.55 -1.69 19.00
CA ARG A 13 -11.92 -2.15 18.67
C ARG A 13 -12.37 -1.73 17.28
N HIS A 14 -11.84 -0.62 16.79
CA HIS A 14 -12.12 -0.08 15.46
C HIS A 14 -11.00 -0.41 14.47
N PHE A 15 -10.06 -1.29 14.78
CA PHE A 15 -9.11 -1.78 13.78
C PHE A 15 -9.78 -2.88 12.96
N TYR A 16 -9.74 -2.72 11.64
CA TYR A 16 -10.14 -3.80 10.75
C TYR A 16 -8.92 -4.68 10.47
N THR A 17 -8.71 -5.70 11.30
CA THR A 17 -7.59 -6.66 11.15
C THR A 17 -8.00 -7.91 10.37
N LYS A 18 -9.28 -8.04 9.99
CA LYS A 18 -9.79 -9.17 9.21
C LYS A 18 -9.27 -9.10 7.77
N GLY A 19 -8.06 -9.64 7.56
CA GLY A 19 -7.39 -9.64 6.25
C GLY A 19 -6.15 -8.76 6.18
N SER A 20 -5.48 -8.42 7.29
CA SER A 20 -4.29 -7.56 7.23
C SER A 20 -2.98 -8.35 7.12
N THR A 21 -2.02 -7.85 6.35
CA THR A 21 -0.63 -8.35 6.35
C THR A 21 0.08 -8.05 7.68
N TYR A 22 1.21 -8.72 7.96
CA TYR A 22 2.01 -8.44 9.17
C TYR A 22 2.43 -6.96 9.26
N ALA A 23 2.89 -6.40 8.14
CA ALA A 23 3.30 -4.99 8.07
C ALA A 23 2.12 -4.03 8.28
N HIS A 24 0.96 -4.34 7.71
CA HIS A 24 -0.26 -3.57 7.92
C HIS A 24 -0.70 -3.60 9.38
N ALA A 25 -0.68 -4.78 10.02
CA ALA A 25 -1.01 -4.92 11.43
C ALA A 25 -0.08 -4.09 12.33
N LEU A 26 1.23 -4.10 12.05
CA LEU A 26 2.20 -3.27 12.76
C LEU A 26 1.92 -1.78 12.55
N SER A 27 1.68 -1.37 11.30
CA SER A 27 1.42 0.03 10.96
C SER A 27 0.14 0.56 11.60
N LEU A 28 -0.91 -0.26 11.71
CA LEU A 28 -2.11 0.07 12.48
C LEU A 28 -1.77 0.37 13.95
N GLN A 29 -0.93 -0.45 14.58
CA GLN A 29 -0.52 -0.21 15.97
C GLN A 29 0.23 1.12 16.12
N LEU A 30 1.11 1.44 15.18
CA LEU A 30 1.87 2.69 15.17
C LEU A 30 0.98 3.90 14.86
N SER A 31 -0.05 3.73 14.03
CA SER A 31 -1.00 4.78 13.63
C SER A 31 -1.85 5.33 14.79
N LYS A 32 -1.94 4.63 15.92
CA LYS A 32 -2.72 5.08 17.11
C LYS A 32 -2.38 6.50 17.55
N ILE A 33 -1.08 6.87 17.47
CA ILE A 33 -0.61 8.19 17.89
C ILE A 33 -1.19 9.26 16.95
N ILE A 34 -1.12 9.00 15.64
CA ILE A 34 -1.71 9.85 14.60
C ILE A 34 -3.21 9.98 14.82
N ILE A 35 -3.92 8.87 15.04
CA ILE A 35 -5.38 8.86 15.25
C ILE A 35 -5.74 9.70 16.49
N PHE A 36 -5.00 9.57 17.59
CA PHE A 36 -5.24 10.35 18.79
C PHE A 36 -5.06 11.84 18.56
N ILE A 37 -3.96 12.24 17.93
CA ILE A 37 -3.70 13.64 17.61
C ILE A 37 -4.78 14.19 16.69
N ALA A 38 -5.07 13.49 15.59
CA ALA A 38 -6.08 13.89 14.61
C ALA A 38 -7.49 13.98 15.22
N TYR A 39 -7.84 13.04 16.10
CA TYR A 39 -9.12 13.05 16.81
C TYR A 39 -9.25 14.28 17.73
N ASN A 40 -8.23 14.57 18.54
CA ASN A 40 -8.26 15.71 19.46
C ASN A 40 -8.25 17.06 18.72
N LEU A 41 -7.57 17.13 17.57
CA LEU A 41 -7.56 18.32 16.69
C LEU A 41 -8.82 18.44 15.82
N LYS A 42 -9.79 17.52 15.93
CA LYS A 42 -11.00 17.45 15.08
C LYS A 42 -10.68 17.43 13.58
N PHE A 43 -9.55 16.85 13.21
CA PHE A 43 -9.12 16.73 11.82
C PHE A 43 -10.09 15.83 11.04
N THR A 44 -10.20 16.07 9.73
CA THR A 44 -11.11 15.29 8.88
C THR A 44 -10.44 14.01 8.36
N PRO A 45 -11.17 12.89 8.23
CA PRO A 45 -10.60 11.66 7.67
C PRO A 45 -10.05 11.87 6.25
N ASN A 46 -10.83 12.49 5.36
CA ASN A 46 -10.40 12.78 3.99
C ASN A 46 -9.16 13.68 3.93
N GLY A 47 -9.03 14.63 4.88
CA GLY A 47 -7.84 15.46 4.98
C GLY A 47 -6.59 14.64 5.35
N LEU A 48 -6.76 13.55 6.09
CA LEU A 48 -5.68 12.64 6.46
C LEU A 48 -5.25 11.78 5.26
N THR A 49 -6.19 11.31 4.45
CA THR A 49 -5.93 10.64 3.16
C THR A 49 -5.13 11.55 2.21
N VAL A 50 -5.54 12.82 2.07
CA VAL A 50 -4.81 13.79 1.24
C VAL A 50 -3.41 14.07 1.81
N LEU A 51 -3.29 14.20 3.14
CA LEU A 51 -2.01 14.40 3.80
C LEU A 51 -1.07 13.20 3.59
N SER A 52 -1.58 11.98 3.61
CA SER A 52 -0.83 10.76 3.25
C SER A 52 -0.19 10.90 1.87
N THR A 53 -0.97 11.24 0.86
CA THR A 53 -0.48 11.47 -0.51
C THR A 53 0.58 12.57 -0.59
N ILE A 54 0.38 13.69 0.11
CA ILE A 54 1.36 14.78 0.16
C ILE A 54 2.68 14.31 0.77
N VAL A 55 2.63 13.59 1.89
CA VAL A 55 3.83 13.07 2.57
C VAL A 55 4.58 12.08 1.69
N ILE A 56 3.88 11.21 0.97
CA ILE A 56 4.47 10.29 -0.03
C ILE A 56 5.15 11.08 -1.14
N ALA A 57 4.50 12.10 -1.70
CA ALA A 57 5.07 12.95 -2.75
C ALA A 57 6.33 13.70 -2.28
N ILE A 58 6.33 14.24 -1.05
CA ILE A 58 7.50 14.86 -0.43
C ILE A 58 8.65 13.83 -0.30
N GLY A 59 8.32 12.62 0.15
CA GLY A 59 9.27 11.51 0.22
C GLY A 59 9.94 11.24 -1.13
N MET A 60 9.17 11.18 -2.21
CA MET A 60 9.72 11.03 -3.57
C MET A 60 10.54 12.24 -4.00
N GLY A 61 10.12 13.45 -3.62
CA GLY A 61 10.87 14.69 -3.86
C GLY A 61 12.29 14.65 -3.29
N PHE A 62 12.50 14.04 -2.12
CA PHE A 62 13.84 13.93 -1.53
C PHE A 62 14.82 13.16 -2.42
N ILE A 63 14.45 11.96 -2.87
CA ILE A 63 15.35 11.15 -3.71
C ILE A 63 15.49 11.72 -5.12
N VAL A 64 14.50 12.43 -5.65
CA VAL A 64 14.64 13.14 -6.92
C VAL A 64 15.61 14.33 -6.77
N ALA A 65 15.53 15.08 -5.68
CA ALA A 65 16.39 16.24 -5.42
C ALA A 65 17.85 15.86 -5.15
N LYS A 66 18.09 14.74 -4.43
CA LYS A 66 19.44 14.24 -4.12
C LYS A 66 19.53 12.71 -4.36
N PRO A 67 19.62 12.26 -5.62
CA PRO A 67 19.54 10.84 -5.99
C PRO A 67 20.62 9.92 -5.42
N THR A 68 21.79 10.47 -5.10
CA THR A 68 22.92 9.71 -4.56
C THR A 68 23.05 9.80 -3.04
N SER A 69 22.24 10.63 -2.37
CA SER A 69 22.37 10.86 -0.93
C SER A 69 21.65 9.77 -0.14
N LEU A 70 22.42 9.02 0.68
CA LEU A 70 21.87 8.05 1.61
C LEU A 70 20.89 8.69 2.60
N TRP A 71 21.21 9.89 3.09
CA TRP A 71 20.33 10.62 4.01
C TRP A 71 18.96 10.91 3.40
N PHE A 72 18.92 11.39 2.16
CA PHE A 72 17.65 11.67 1.47
C PHE A 72 16.89 10.38 1.11
N ALA A 73 17.59 9.28 0.83
CA ALA A 73 16.96 7.98 0.66
C ALA A 73 16.34 7.45 1.96
N MET A 74 16.97 7.68 3.12
CA MET A 74 16.39 7.34 4.42
C MET A 74 15.16 8.20 4.73
N LEU A 75 15.21 9.51 4.43
CA LEU A 75 14.05 10.40 4.55
C LEU A 75 12.89 9.96 3.65
N ASN A 76 13.17 9.52 2.42
CA ASN A 76 12.17 8.94 1.53
C ASN A 76 11.47 7.74 2.18
N ILE A 77 12.23 6.75 2.67
CA ILE A 77 11.64 5.56 3.33
C ILE A 77 10.76 5.98 4.51
N LEU A 78 11.24 6.90 5.35
CA LEU A 78 10.48 7.41 6.49
C LEU A 78 9.18 8.08 6.03
N CYS A 79 9.22 8.94 5.02
CA CYS A 79 8.03 9.57 4.45
C CYS A 79 7.05 8.53 3.88
N LEU A 80 7.52 7.54 3.14
CA LEU A 80 6.65 6.50 2.57
C LEU A 80 5.94 5.68 3.66
N GLN A 81 6.66 5.31 4.73
CA GLN A 81 6.06 4.60 5.86
C GLN A 81 5.11 5.50 6.67
N LEU A 82 5.45 6.77 6.87
CA LEU A 82 4.57 7.72 7.54
C LEU A 82 3.30 8.00 6.74
N GLY A 83 3.39 8.15 5.42
CA GLY A 83 2.24 8.24 4.52
C GLY A 83 1.31 7.05 4.69
N PHE A 84 1.86 5.84 4.63
CA PHE A 84 1.06 4.62 4.86
C PHE A 84 0.42 4.57 6.27
N MET A 85 1.09 5.07 7.31
CA MET A 85 0.49 5.15 8.65
C MET A 85 -0.65 6.18 8.73
N LEU A 86 -0.56 7.29 7.98
CA LEU A 86 -1.63 8.29 7.88
C LEU A 86 -2.86 7.72 7.17
N ASP A 87 -2.63 6.95 6.10
CA ASP A 87 -3.64 6.21 5.36
C ASP A 87 -4.36 5.20 6.27
N CYS A 88 -3.61 4.35 6.97
CA CYS A 88 -4.18 3.42 7.96
C CYS A 88 -5.00 4.11 9.06
N ALA A 89 -4.66 5.35 9.41
CA ALA A 89 -5.33 6.10 10.46
C ALA A 89 -6.69 6.67 10.02
N ASP A 90 -6.91 6.94 8.74
CA ASP A 90 -8.10 7.65 8.27
C ASP A 90 -9.38 6.82 8.45
N GLY A 91 -9.31 5.52 8.18
CA GLY A 91 -10.45 4.62 8.25
C GLY A 91 -10.85 4.35 9.69
N THR A 92 -9.90 4.33 10.62
CA THR A 92 -10.22 4.27 12.05
C THR A 92 -10.74 5.62 12.55
N LEU A 93 -10.19 6.74 12.09
CA LEU A 93 -10.68 8.07 12.45
C LEU A 93 -12.12 8.30 11.96
N ALA A 94 -12.46 7.88 10.74
CA ALA A 94 -13.79 7.97 10.16
C ALA A 94 -14.83 7.21 11.00
N ARG A 95 -14.47 6.00 11.44
CA ARG A 95 -15.31 5.19 12.34
C ARG A 95 -15.47 5.81 13.73
N LEU A 96 -14.37 6.32 14.31
CA LEU A 96 -14.42 6.98 15.62
C LEU A 96 -15.22 8.29 15.61
N GLN A 97 -15.20 9.02 14.49
CA GLN A 97 -15.96 10.27 14.34
C GLN A 97 -17.37 10.05 13.75
N ASN A 98 -17.76 8.81 13.41
CA ASN A 98 -18.97 8.49 12.66
C ASN A 98 -19.11 9.30 11.35
N LYS A 99 -17.99 9.56 10.65
CA LYS A 99 -17.93 10.33 9.40
C LYS A 99 -17.65 9.47 8.18
N ASN A 100 -18.31 8.31 8.08
CA ASN A 100 -18.23 7.49 6.87
C ASN A 100 -19.05 8.16 5.76
N SER A 101 -18.44 8.42 4.61
CA SER A 101 -19.11 9.04 3.46
C SER A 101 -18.83 8.24 2.19
N LEU A 102 -19.77 8.27 1.24
CA LEU A 102 -19.59 7.62 -0.07
C LEU A 102 -18.42 8.25 -0.83
N PHE A 103 -18.26 9.58 -0.73
CA PHE A 103 -17.13 10.28 -1.31
C PHE A 103 -15.80 9.82 -0.72
N GLY A 104 -15.70 9.70 0.62
CA GLY A 104 -14.50 9.16 1.27
C GLY A 104 -14.17 7.74 0.83
N ALA A 105 -15.19 6.87 0.69
CA ALA A 105 -15.04 5.51 0.20
C ALA A 105 -14.59 5.41 -1.28
N LEU A 106 -14.76 6.46 -2.08
CA LEU A 106 -14.21 6.58 -3.43
C LEU A 106 -12.81 7.23 -3.42
N LEU A 107 -12.63 8.25 -2.59
CA LEU A 107 -11.39 9.03 -2.51
C LEU A 107 -10.22 8.19 -2.04
N ASP A 108 -10.41 7.37 -1.02
CA ASP A 108 -9.41 6.49 -0.42
C ASP A 108 -8.78 5.56 -1.48
N PRO A 109 -9.54 4.66 -2.14
CA PRO A 109 -8.97 3.82 -3.18
C PRO A 109 -8.47 4.61 -4.38
N PHE A 110 -9.02 5.79 -4.70
CA PHE A 110 -8.46 6.60 -5.79
C PHE A 110 -7.06 7.12 -5.45
N LEU A 111 -6.88 7.70 -4.26
CA LEU A 111 -5.60 8.24 -3.81
C LEU A 111 -4.54 7.15 -3.59
N ASP A 112 -4.92 5.94 -3.19
CA ASP A 112 -4.02 4.78 -3.20
C ASP A 112 -3.34 4.57 -4.55
N ARG A 113 -4.11 4.68 -5.65
CA ARG A 113 -3.58 4.44 -7.01
C ARG A 113 -2.73 5.62 -7.43
N VAL A 114 -3.13 6.84 -7.08
CA VAL A 114 -2.28 8.04 -7.25
C VAL A 114 -0.95 7.88 -6.52
N ASN A 115 -0.96 7.36 -5.28
CA ASN A 115 0.25 7.10 -4.49
C ASN A 115 1.16 6.09 -5.20
N ASN A 116 0.60 5.00 -5.75
CA ASN A 116 1.39 4.05 -6.54
C ASN A 116 2.04 4.71 -7.77
N PHE A 117 1.31 5.56 -8.50
CA PHE A 117 1.88 6.32 -9.61
C PHE A 117 3.01 7.25 -9.18
N ILE A 118 2.81 8.03 -8.11
CA ILE A 118 3.83 8.93 -7.54
C ILE A 118 5.09 8.16 -7.19
N VAL A 119 4.95 6.99 -6.54
CA VAL A 119 6.06 6.16 -6.11
C VAL A 119 6.83 5.58 -7.30
N PHE A 120 6.16 4.95 -8.27
CA PHE A 120 6.86 4.39 -9.44
C PHE A 120 7.50 5.48 -10.31
N ILE A 121 6.79 6.59 -10.57
CA ILE A 121 7.35 7.69 -11.36
C ILE A 121 8.54 8.31 -10.63
N GLY A 122 8.40 8.59 -9.33
CA GLY A 122 9.46 9.19 -8.55
C GLY A 122 10.71 8.30 -8.48
N PHE A 123 10.56 6.98 -8.31
CA PHE A 123 11.69 6.06 -8.33
C PHE A 123 12.32 5.94 -9.72
N CYS A 124 11.52 5.95 -10.79
CA CYS A 124 12.01 5.97 -12.16
C CYS A 124 12.86 7.22 -12.44
N VAL A 125 12.36 8.40 -12.09
CA VAL A 125 13.07 9.68 -12.26
C VAL A 125 14.34 9.73 -11.41
N ALA A 126 14.24 9.33 -10.15
CA ALA A 126 15.39 9.29 -9.24
C ALA A 126 16.45 8.27 -9.70
N TRP A 127 16.03 7.14 -10.27
CA TRP A 127 16.93 6.16 -10.89
C TRP A 127 17.61 6.72 -12.14
N PHE A 128 16.87 7.41 -13.02
CA PHE A 128 17.42 8.09 -14.19
C PHE A 128 18.51 9.09 -13.84
N PHE A 129 18.27 9.97 -12.86
CA PHE A 129 19.28 10.92 -12.42
C PHE A 129 20.47 10.24 -11.73
N LYS A 130 20.24 9.20 -10.93
CA LYS A 130 21.30 8.44 -10.26
C LYS A 130 22.21 7.71 -11.25
N SER A 131 21.64 7.15 -12.31
CA SER A 131 22.35 6.49 -13.41
C SER A 131 22.95 7.46 -14.43
N LYS A 132 22.89 8.78 -14.19
CA LYS A 132 23.37 9.83 -15.11
C LYS A 132 22.77 9.71 -16.53
N GLY A 133 21.52 9.26 -16.62
CA GLY A 133 20.82 9.04 -17.88
C GLY A 133 21.27 7.81 -18.67
N GLN A 134 22.16 6.96 -18.13
CA GLN A 134 22.61 5.71 -18.76
C GLN A 134 21.61 4.57 -18.51
N ILE A 135 20.37 4.77 -18.95
CA ILE A 135 19.33 3.74 -18.90
C ILE A 135 19.00 3.35 -20.33
N SER A 136 19.07 2.05 -20.63
CA SER A 136 18.66 1.52 -21.92
C SER A 136 17.15 1.68 -22.12
N PHE A 137 16.72 1.90 -23.36
CA PHE A 137 15.30 1.89 -23.72
C PHE A 137 14.62 0.57 -23.33
N SER A 138 15.30 -0.56 -23.45
CA SER A 138 14.75 -1.86 -23.05
C SER A 138 14.51 -1.96 -21.54
N GLU A 139 15.42 -1.42 -20.72
CA GLU A 139 15.27 -1.40 -19.28
C GLU A 139 14.11 -0.49 -18.85
N LEU A 140 13.98 0.68 -19.48
CA LEU A 140 12.86 1.58 -19.26
C LEU A 140 11.52 0.92 -19.61
N LEU A 141 11.44 0.21 -20.75
CA LEU A 141 10.24 -0.54 -21.11
C LEU A 141 9.90 -1.61 -20.08
N ILE A 142 10.88 -2.43 -19.67
CA ILE A 142 10.68 -3.47 -18.64
C ILE A 142 10.18 -2.85 -17.33
N TYR A 143 10.76 -1.72 -16.93
CA TYR A 143 10.34 -0.98 -15.74
C TYR A 143 8.87 -0.54 -15.85
N VAL A 144 8.49 0.11 -16.95
CA VAL A 144 7.13 0.63 -17.17
C VAL A 144 6.12 -0.51 -17.22
N PHE A 145 6.41 -1.60 -17.94
CA PHE A 145 5.54 -2.78 -17.97
C PHE A 145 5.38 -3.41 -16.58
N SER A 146 6.46 -3.51 -15.81
CA SER A 146 6.44 -4.09 -14.46
C SER A 146 5.63 -3.22 -13.48
N ALA A 147 5.83 -1.90 -13.51
CA ALA A 147 5.04 -0.95 -12.74
C ALA A 147 3.55 -1.00 -13.12
N SER A 148 3.26 -1.07 -14.42
CA SER A 148 1.89 -1.16 -14.94
C SER A 148 1.20 -2.46 -14.50
N ALA A 149 1.91 -3.59 -14.52
CA ALA A 149 1.40 -4.88 -14.03
C ALA A 149 1.04 -4.82 -12.53
N TYR A 150 1.86 -4.16 -11.71
CA TYR A 150 1.55 -3.95 -10.30
C TYR A 150 0.30 -3.09 -10.12
N ILE A 151 0.21 -1.95 -10.82
CA ILE A 151 -0.97 -1.07 -10.74
C ILE A 151 -2.22 -1.83 -11.19
N LEU A 152 -2.16 -2.60 -12.28
CA LEU A 152 -3.27 -3.43 -12.75
C LEU A 152 -3.70 -4.44 -11.69
N TYR A 153 -2.76 -5.08 -10.99
CA TYR A 153 -3.06 -5.97 -9.87
C TYR A 153 -3.81 -5.23 -8.75
N THR A 154 -3.36 -4.02 -8.36
CA THR A 154 -4.05 -3.25 -7.30
C THR A 154 -5.46 -2.83 -7.68
N VAL A 155 -5.71 -2.55 -8.97
CA VAL A 155 -7.05 -2.26 -9.50
C VAL A 155 -7.90 -3.52 -9.46
N LEU A 156 -7.40 -4.65 -9.96
CA LEU A 156 -8.12 -5.92 -9.93
C LEU A 156 -8.47 -6.35 -8.49
N SER A 157 -7.53 -6.20 -7.54
CA SER A 157 -7.75 -6.54 -6.14
C SER A 157 -8.89 -5.71 -5.51
N PHE A 158 -8.96 -4.42 -5.84
CA PHE A 158 -10.05 -3.55 -5.42
C PHE A 158 -11.38 -3.89 -6.09
N MET A 159 -11.40 -4.02 -7.41
CA MET A 159 -12.60 -4.40 -8.18
C MET A 159 -13.19 -5.71 -7.68
N ARG A 160 -12.34 -6.68 -7.34
CA ARG A 160 -12.74 -7.93 -6.70
C ARG A 160 -13.48 -7.68 -5.38
N GLY A 161 -12.98 -6.81 -4.52
CA GLY A 161 -13.63 -6.46 -3.24
C GLY A 161 -14.99 -5.81 -3.42
N VAL A 162 -15.17 -5.02 -4.48
CA VAL A 162 -16.44 -4.35 -4.82
C VAL A 162 -17.46 -5.33 -5.43
N ILE A 163 -17.04 -6.13 -6.41
CA ILE A 163 -17.91 -7.06 -7.16
C ILE A 163 -18.22 -8.31 -6.31
N PHE A 164 -17.19 -8.94 -5.74
CA PHE A 164 -17.31 -10.18 -4.97
C PHE A 164 -17.22 -9.91 -3.47
N LYS A 165 -18.23 -9.22 -2.91
CA LYS A 165 -18.25 -8.83 -1.49
C LYS A 165 -18.02 -9.99 -0.51
N HIS A 166 -18.52 -11.19 -0.84
CA HIS A 166 -18.32 -12.38 -0.01
C HIS A 166 -16.86 -12.88 0.02
N LEU A 167 -16.06 -12.52 -0.98
CA LEU A 167 -14.62 -12.79 -1.06
C LEU A 167 -13.79 -11.62 -0.54
N ALA A 168 -14.38 -10.51 -0.09
CA ALA A 168 -13.62 -9.37 0.40
C ALA A 168 -12.68 -9.79 1.56
N GLY A 169 -11.39 -9.45 1.42
CA GLY A 169 -10.35 -9.78 2.39
C GLY A 169 -10.01 -11.27 2.56
N THR A 170 -10.54 -12.22 1.77
CA THR A 170 -10.19 -13.66 1.93
C THR A 170 -8.72 -13.95 1.63
N MET A 171 -8.16 -13.25 0.64
CA MET A 171 -6.78 -13.48 0.18
C MET A 171 -5.71 -12.86 1.08
N GLU A 172 -6.04 -11.81 1.82
CA GLU A 172 -5.08 -11.07 2.65
C GLU A 172 -5.06 -11.56 4.13
N ARG A 173 -5.90 -12.53 4.48
CA ARG A 173 -5.93 -13.16 5.81
C ARG A 173 -4.66 -13.95 6.09
N PHE A 174 -4.16 -13.92 7.32
CA PHE A 174 -3.13 -14.86 7.76
C PHE A 174 -3.53 -16.32 7.48
N GLY A 175 -2.55 -17.13 7.05
CA GLY A 175 -2.74 -18.57 6.93
C GLY A 175 -2.82 -19.21 8.31
N ARG A 176 -3.83 -20.06 8.54
CA ARG A 176 -4.03 -20.77 9.80
C ARG A 176 -3.03 -21.93 9.94
N ASN A 177 -2.79 -22.63 8.83
CA ASN A 177 -1.90 -23.79 8.74
C ASN A 177 -0.67 -23.51 7.86
N GLY A 178 0.38 -24.33 7.96
CA GLY A 178 1.63 -24.13 7.20
C GLY A 178 1.43 -24.01 5.69
N LYS A 179 0.56 -24.85 5.10
CA LYS A 179 0.21 -24.78 3.67
C LYS A 179 -0.48 -23.46 3.30
N GLU A 180 -1.42 -22.98 4.12
CA GLU A 180 -2.08 -21.70 3.87
C GLU A 180 -1.11 -20.52 4.02
N LYS A 181 -0.17 -20.57 4.97
CA LYS A 181 0.85 -19.54 5.12
C LYS A 181 1.71 -19.43 3.86
N LEU A 182 2.10 -20.56 3.28
CA LEU A 182 2.88 -20.59 2.05
C LEU A 182 2.10 -19.98 0.86
N ILE A 183 0.84 -20.38 0.68
CA ILE A 183 -0.02 -19.87 -0.40
C ILE A 183 -0.25 -18.36 -0.27
N LYS A 184 -0.35 -17.86 0.96
CA LYS A 184 -0.65 -16.46 1.24
C LYS A 184 0.58 -15.57 1.41
N LEU A 185 1.77 -16.14 1.39
CA LEU A 185 3.03 -15.41 1.50
C LEU A 185 3.19 -14.33 0.41
N PRO A 186 2.90 -14.59 -0.89
CA PRO A 186 2.98 -13.57 -1.93
C PRO A 186 2.13 -12.31 -1.64
N TYR A 187 0.95 -12.49 -1.04
CA TYR A 187 0.06 -11.38 -0.69
C TYR A 187 0.65 -10.49 0.42
N GLN A 188 1.56 -11.02 1.25
CA GLN A 188 2.25 -10.20 2.25
C GLN A 188 3.19 -9.18 1.59
N PHE A 189 3.82 -9.54 0.48
CA PHE A 189 4.68 -8.65 -0.29
C PHE A 189 3.91 -7.60 -1.08
N MET A 190 2.65 -7.90 -1.43
CA MET A 190 1.77 -7.00 -2.18
C MET A 190 1.20 -5.85 -1.35
N GLY A 191 1.19 -5.96 -0.02
CA GLY A 191 0.71 -4.89 0.85
C GLY A 191 1.52 -3.60 0.66
N MET A 192 0.83 -2.46 0.60
CA MET A 192 1.42 -1.15 0.27
C MET A 192 2.65 -0.81 1.14
N SER A 193 2.59 -1.04 2.46
CA SER A 193 3.74 -0.82 3.36
C SER A 193 5.00 -1.60 2.95
N MET A 194 4.87 -2.90 2.69
CA MET A 194 5.99 -3.76 2.29
C MET A 194 6.50 -3.36 0.91
N HIS A 195 5.59 -3.05 -0.01
CA HIS A 195 5.92 -2.55 -1.34
C HIS A 195 6.79 -1.29 -1.27
N PHE A 196 6.34 -0.26 -0.55
CA PHE A 196 7.09 0.99 -0.41
C PHE A 196 8.41 0.80 0.33
N PHE A 197 8.44 -0.04 1.36
CA PHE A 197 9.65 -0.33 2.11
C PHE A 197 10.71 -1.02 1.23
N ILE A 198 10.32 -2.06 0.50
CA ILE A 198 11.22 -2.82 -0.37
C ILE A 198 11.75 -1.93 -1.50
N LEU A 199 10.91 -1.10 -2.13
CA LEU A 199 11.38 -0.16 -3.15
C LEU A 199 12.39 0.85 -2.60
N GLY A 200 12.12 1.44 -1.44
CA GLY A 200 13.04 2.40 -0.81
C GLY A 200 14.38 1.77 -0.42
N VAL A 201 14.36 0.55 0.16
CA VAL A 201 15.59 -0.20 0.46
C VAL A 201 16.33 -0.56 -0.82
N ALA A 202 15.63 -1.06 -1.84
CA ALA A 202 16.23 -1.38 -3.13
C ALA A 202 16.88 -0.15 -3.79
N TYR A 203 16.30 1.04 -3.63
CA TYR A 203 16.90 2.28 -4.12
C TYR A 203 18.24 2.60 -3.46
N ILE A 204 18.37 2.38 -2.15
CA ILE A 204 19.64 2.55 -1.42
C ILE A 204 20.72 1.64 -2.01
N PHE A 205 20.39 0.38 -2.27
CA PHE A 205 21.32 -0.63 -2.79
C PHE A 205 21.47 -0.65 -4.31
N ASN A 206 20.96 0.36 -5.03
CA ASN A 206 20.97 0.40 -6.51
C ASN A 206 20.27 -0.79 -7.19
N ALA A 207 19.33 -1.43 -6.49
CA ALA A 207 18.57 -2.58 -6.96
C ALA A 207 17.13 -2.21 -7.37
N ILE A 208 16.83 -0.92 -7.56
CA ILE A 208 15.46 -0.43 -7.81
C ILE A 208 14.83 -1.06 -9.06
N PHE A 209 15.61 -1.21 -10.13
CA PHE A 209 15.16 -1.88 -11.36
C PHE A 209 14.71 -3.31 -11.08
N TYR A 210 15.54 -4.08 -10.37
CA TYR A 210 15.24 -5.48 -10.02
C TYR A 210 14.05 -5.61 -9.07
N ALA A 211 13.90 -4.68 -8.11
CA ALA A 211 12.75 -4.66 -7.22
C ALA A 211 11.44 -4.40 -7.97
N VAL A 212 11.45 -3.45 -8.91
CA VAL A 212 10.27 -3.18 -9.76
C VAL A 212 9.96 -4.37 -10.68
N LEU A 213 10.99 -4.98 -11.28
CA LEU A 213 10.83 -6.21 -12.07
C LEU A 213 10.23 -7.34 -11.24
N PHE A 214 10.74 -7.56 -10.02
CA PHE A 214 10.19 -8.54 -9.07
C PHE A 214 8.69 -8.29 -8.82
N TYR A 215 8.29 -7.05 -8.55
CA TYR A 215 6.88 -6.69 -8.39
C TYR A 215 6.05 -6.88 -9.66
N GLY A 216 6.62 -6.63 -10.84
CA GLY A 216 5.97 -6.90 -12.13
C GLY A 216 5.69 -8.39 -12.36
N ILE A 217 6.68 -9.24 -12.11
CA ILE A 217 6.53 -10.70 -12.23
C ILE A 217 5.53 -11.22 -11.20
N LEU A 218 5.68 -10.82 -9.93
CA LEU A 218 4.82 -11.27 -8.85
C LEU A 218 3.36 -10.83 -9.08
N SER A 219 3.14 -9.59 -9.55
CA SER A 219 1.79 -9.09 -9.83
C SER A 219 1.15 -9.82 -11.00
N SER A 220 1.89 -10.12 -12.06
CA SER A 220 1.40 -10.91 -13.19
C SER A 220 0.96 -12.31 -12.75
N LEU A 221 1.77 -13.00 -11.93
CA LEU A 221 1.40 -14.30 -11.36
C LEU A 221 0.16 -14.21 -10.47
N MET A 222 0.06 -13.16 -9.64
CA MET A 222 -1.08 -12.96 -8.76
C MET A 222 -2.36 -12.60 -9.51
N ILE A 223 -2.28 -11.85 -10.62
CA ILE A 223 -3.43 -11.58 -11.50
C ILE A 223 -3.96 -12.90 -12.06
N ILE A 224 -3.10 -13.75 -12.63
CA ILE A 224 -3.50 -15.04 -13.20
C ILE A 224 -4.13 -15.93 -12.12
N ALA A 225 -3.49 -16.04 -10.95
CA ALA A 225 -4.00 -16.82 -9.83
C ALA A 225 -5.36 -16.30 -9.33
N MET A 226 -5.52 -14.99 -9.23
CA MET A 226 -6.76 -14.34 -8.82
C MET A 226 -7.89 -14.59 -9.82
N LEU A 227 -7.64 -14.43 -11.12
CA LEU A 227 -8.65 -14.68 -12.17
C LEU A 227 -9.06 -16.16 -12.22
N PHE A 228 -8.10 -17.08 -12.10
CA PHE A 228 -8.39 -18.50 -12.02
C PHE A 228 -9.26 -18.83 -10.79
N TYR A 229 -8.91 -18.29 -9.63
CA TYR A 229 -9.69 -18.47 -8.40
C TYR A 229 -11.13 -17.93 -8.52
N LEU A 230 -11.32 -16.77 -9.16
CA LEU A 230 -12.64 -16.20 -9.39
C LEU A 230 -13.47 -17.07 -10.35
N SER A 231 -12.86 -17.54 -11.45
CA SER A 231 -13.51 -18.43 -12.43
C SER A 231 -13.99 -19.74 -11.78
N GLN A 232 -13.21 -20.33 -10.88
CA GLN A 232 -13.58 -21.56 -10.18
C GLN A 232 -14.74 -21.35 -9.20
N ASN A 233 -14.72 -20.26 -8.43
CA ASN A 233 -15.81 -19.96 -7.49
C ASN A 233 -17.13 -19.65 -8.20
N GLU A 234 -17.08 -18.96 -9.34
CA GLU A 234 -18.29 -18.70 -10.13
C GLU A 234 -18.90 -20.00 -10.66
N LYS A 235 -18.08 -20.93 -11.16
CA LYS A 235 -18.55 -22.26 -11.59
C LYS A 235 -19.20 -23.03 -10.44
N ALA A 236 -18.58 -23.03 -9.26
CA ALA A 236 -19.13 -23.71 -8.08
C ALA A 236 -20.49 -23.12 -7.66
N ALA A 237 -20.63 -21.78 -7.69
CA ALA A 237 -21.88 -21.11 -7.33
C ALA A 237 -23.03 -21.33 -8.34
N ARG A 238 -22.72 -21.64 -9.61
CA ARG A 238 -23.74 -21.99 -10.62
C ARG A 238 -24.22 -23.44 -10.54
N MET A 239 -23.47 -24.32 -9.87
CA MET A 239 -23.78 -25.76 -9.74
C MET A 239 -24.52 -26.10 -8.43
N SER A 240 -24.60 -25.16 -7.49
CA SER A 240 -25.37 -25.26 -6.23
C SER A 240 -26.74 -24.61 -6.35
#